data_AF-A0A6G1E9E5-F1
#
_entry.id   AF-A0A6G1E9E5-F1
#
_cell.length_a   1.000
_cell.length_b   1.000
_cell.length_c   1.000
_cell.angle_alpha   90.00
_cell.angle_beta   90.00
_cell.angle_gamma   90.00
#
_symmetry.space_group_name_H-M   'P 1'
#
loop_
_entity.id
_entity.type
_entity.pdbx_description
1 polymer ?
#
loop_
_entity_poly.entity_id
_entity_poly.type
_entity_poly.pdbx_seq_one_letter_code
_entity_poly.pdbx_strand_id
1 'polypeptide(L)'
;IAGGLCDNLLTCIVRAWDYSKPLFVAPAMNTFMWNNPFTNRHLETINQLGISLVPPITKRLACGDYGNGAMAEPSEIDTTVRLACKRQTLNTNSSL
;
A
#
# COMPACT_ATOMS: atom_id res chain seq x y z
N ILE A 1 -3.52 5.78 -9.43
CA ILE A 1 -4.28 5.75 -8.16
C ILE A 1 -4.56 7.16 -7.65
N ALA A 2 -3.58 7.89 -7.10
CA ALA A 2 -3.80 9.25 -6.57
C ALA A 2 -4.41 10.23 -7.59
N GLY A 3 -4.01 10.15 -8.88
CA GLY A 3 -4.60 10.95 -9.96
C GLY A 3 -5.92 10.44 -10.55
N GLY A 4 -6.52 9.37 -10.00
CA GLY A 4 -7.83 8.86 -10.45
C GLY A 4 -7.88 8.27 -11.87
N LEU A 5 -6.73 7.97 -12.49
CA LEU A 5 -6.64 7.36 -13.82
C LEU A 5 -7.24 5.94 -13.86
N CYS A 6 -7.78 5.56 -15.02
CA CYS A 6 -8.27 4.21 -15.36
C CYS A 6 -7.92 3.95 -16.84
N ASP A 7 -6.66 3.60 -17.06
CA ASP A 7 -6.03 3.41 -18.37
C ASP A 7 -5.46 1.99 -18.56
N ASN A 8 -5.54 1.16 -17.52
CA ASN A 8 -5.17 -0.26 -17.54
C ASN A 8 -6.01 -1.06 -16.53
N LEU A 9 -5.88 -2.39 -16.58
CA LEU A 9 -6.67 -3.28 -15.73
C LEU A 9 -6.56 -2.95 -14.24
N LEU A 10 -5.34 -2.76 -13.73
CA LEU A 10 -5.11 -2.48 -12.31
C LEU A 10 -5.71 -1.12 -11.92
N THR A 11 -5.46 -0.07 -12.70
CA THR A 11 -5.96 1.27 -12.40
C THR A 11 -7.47 1.36 -12.49
N CYS A 12 -8.10 0.62 -13.40
CA CYS A 12 -9.56 0.54 -13.50
C CYS A 12 -10.20 -0.22 -12.33
N ILE A 13 -9.61 -1.33 -11.87
CA ILE A 13 -10.07 -2.04 -10.65
C ILE A 13 -10.03 -1.08 -9.45
N VAL A 14 -8.92 -0.38 -9.26
CA VAL A 14 -8.77 0.57 -8.13
C VAL A 14 -9.75 1.75 -8.27
N ARG A 15 -9.99 2.25 -9.49
CA ARG A 15 -10.89 3.38 -9.71
C ARG A 15 -12.36 3.07 -9.40
N ALA A 16 -12.77 1.82 -9.61
CA ALA A 16 -14.09 1.28 -9.29
C ALA A 16 -14.17 0.67 -7.88
N TRP A 17 -13.11 0.78 -7.08
CA TRP A 17 -13.03 0.12 -5.78
C TRP A 17 -13.98 0.75 -4.76
N ASP A 18 -14.64 -0.09 -3.98
CA ASP A 18 -15.39 0.30 -2.79
C ASP A 18 -14.44 0.32 -1.59
N TYR A 19 -14.12 1.51 -1.12
CA TYR A 19 -13.19 1.73 0.00
C TYR A 19 -13.74 1.32 1.38
N SER A 20 -15.00 0.84 1.47
CA SER A 20 -15.45 0.09 2.65
C SER A 20 -14.70 -1.24 2.81
N LYS A 21 -14.15 -1.78 1.70
CA LYS A 21 -13.33 -2.98 1.66
C LYS A 21 -11.85 -2.62 1.80
N PRO A 22 -11.07 -3.44 2.52
CA PRO A 22 -9.67 -3.15 2.74
C PRO A 22 -8.88 -3.22 1.42
N LEU A 23 -8.01 -2.23 1.21
CA LEU A 23 -7.04 -2.20 0.12
C LEU A 23 -5.67 -1.91 0.71
N PHE A 24 -4.68 -2.74 0.34
CA PHE A 24 -3.30 -2.61 0.81
C PHE A 24 -2.37 -2.28 -0.36
N VAL A 25 -1.35 -1.48 -0.09
CA VAL A 25 -0.25 -1.23 -1.02
C VAL A 25 1.09 -1.45 -0.34
N ALA A 26 2.03 -2.07 -1.05
CA ALA A 26 3.42 -2.24 -0.62
C ALA A 26 4.32 -1.57 -1.67
N PRO A 27 4.68 -0.29 -1.51
CA PRO A 27 5.48 0.42 -2.50
C PRO A 27 6.87 -0.18 -2.64
N ALA A 28 7.37 -0.17 -3.87
CA ALA A 28 8.71 -0.65 -4.21
C ALA A 28 9.33 0.32 -5.21
N MET A 29 10.30 1.12 -4.77
CA MET A 29 10.95 2.14 -5.60
C MET A 29 12.34 2.49 -5.08
N ASN A 30 13.18 3.09 -5.93
CA ASN A 30 14.48 3.59 -5.51
C ASN A 30 14.34 4.71 -4.45
N THR A 31 15.35 4.90 -3.59
CA THR A 31 15.36 5.92 -2.54
C THR A 31 15.14 7.35 -3.03
N PHE A 32 15.66 7.72 -4.20
CA PHE A 32 15.40 9.05 -4.75
C PHE A 32 13.93 9.24 -5.14
N MET A 33 13.26 8.18 -5.61
CA MET A 33 11.82 8.22 -5.88
C MET A 33 11.04 8.26 -4.57
N TRP A 34 11.44 7.48 -3.56
CA TRP A 34 10.79 7.47 -2.25
C TRP A 34 10.85 8.84 -1.58
N ASN A 35 12.03 9.48 -1.60
CA ASN A 35 12.25 10.80 -1.02
C ASN A 35 11.67 11.95 -1.87
N ASN A 36 11.14 11.66 -3.06
CA ASN A 36 10.54 12.68 -3.91
C ASN A 36 9.24 13.21 -3.26
N PRO A 37 9.01 14.54 -3.24
CA PRO A 37 7.81 15.12 -2.64
C PRO A 37 6.50 14.63 -3.27
N PHE A 38 6.50 14.20 -4.54
CA PHE A 38 5.32 13.59 -5.16
C PHE A 38 4.93 12.27 -4.51
N THR A 39 5.88 11.46 -4.08
CA THR A 39 5.60 10.20 -3.38
C THR A 39 4.86 10.48 -2.08
N ASN A 40 5.32 11.45 -1.28
CA ASN A 40 4.63 11.82 -0.05
C ASN A 40 3.19 12.30 -0.33
N ARG A 41 3.00 13.21 -1.31
CA ARG A 41 1.65 13.69 -1.69
C ARG A 41 0.73 12.57 -2.16
N HIS A 42 1.24 11.61 -2.93
CA HIS A 42 0.46 10.46 -3.38
C HIS A 42 0.10 9.54 -2.21
N LEU A 43 1.03 9.31 -1.28
CA LEU A 43 0.80 8.51 -0.06
C LEU A 43 -0.26 9.16 0.83
N GLU A 44 -0.21 10.47 1.03
CA GLU A 44 -1.25 11.23 1.75
C GLU A 44 -2.62 11.07 1.08
N THR A 45 -2.67 11.23 -0.25
CA THR A 45 -3.92 11.09 -1.03
C THR A 45 -4.53 9.70 -0.85
N ILE A 46 -3.74 8.63 -0.98
CA ILE A 46 -4.27 7.27 -0.82
C ILE A 46 -4.62 6.93 0.63
N ASN A 47 -3.90 7.48 1.61
CA ASN A 47 -4.21 7.31 3.03
C ASN A 47 -5.56 7.95 3.39
N GLN A 48 -5.88 9.12 2.82
CA GLN A 48 -7.20 9.76 2.98
C GLN A 48 -8.35 8.91 2.40
N LEU A 49 -8.07 8.05 1.40
CA LEU A 49 -9.03 7.10 0.85
C LEU A 49 -9.17 5.83 1.69
N GLY A 50 -8.44 5.69 2.81
CA GLY A 50 -8.45 4.49 3.65
C GLY A 50 -7.57 3.34 3.12
N ILE A 51 -6.73 3.60 2.12
CA ILE A 51 -5.77 2.61 1.62
C ILE A 51 -4.67 2.41 2.67
N SER A 52 -4.46 1.16 3.07
CA SER A 52 -3.47 0.79 4.07
C SER A 52 -2.09 0.59 3.44
N LEU A 53 -1.10 1.30 3.96
CA LEU A 53 0.28 1.20 3.52
C LEU A 53 1.02 0.10 4.30
N VAL A 54 1.62 -0.86 3.59
CA VAL A 54 2.71 -1.69 4.12
C VAL A 54 4.00 -0.94 3.82
N PRO A 55 4.70 -0.41 4.85
CA PRO A 55 5.81 0.50 4.64
C PRO A 55 6.98 -0.19 3.93
N PRO A 56 7.74 0.53 3.08
CA PRO A 56 8.98 0.00 2.55
C PRO A 56 10.02 -0.16 3.67
N ILE A 57 11.06 -0.94 3.37
CA ILE A 57 12.17 -1.20 4.27
C ILE A 57 13.46 -0.58 3.73
N THR A 58 14.36 -0.27 4.63
CA THR A 58 15.73 0.12 4.29
C THR A 58 16.54 -1.14 4.04
N LYS A 59 16.98 -1.35 2.80
CA LYS A 59 17.88 -2.44 2.41
C LYS A 59 18.99 -1.91 1.51
N ARG A 60 20.02 -2.75 1.34
CA ARG A 60 20.99 -2.53 0.27
C ARG A 60 20.27 -2.73 -1.06
N LEU A 61 20.11 -1.64 -1.80
CA LEU A 61 19.44 -1.62 -3.09
C LEU A 61 20.31 -2.28 -4.17
N ALA A 62 19.71 -2.60 -5.31
CA ALA A 62 20.42 -3.22 -6.44
C ALA A 62 21.60 -2.38 -6.96
N CYS A 63 21.62 -1.06 -6.70
CA CYS A 63 22.74 -0.17 -7.02
C CYS A 63 23.91 -0.22 -6.04
N GLY A 64 23.78 -0.93 -4.90
CA GLY A 64 24.80 -1.04 -3.87
C GLY A 64 24.62 -0.07 -2.69
N ASP A 65 23.75 0.94 -2.83
CA ASP A 65 23.44 1.92 -1.79
C ASP A 65 22.48 1.36 -0.72
N TYR A 66 22.66 1.78 0.52
CA TYR A 66 21.66 1.57 1.57
C TYR A 66 20.63 2.68 1.51
N GLY A 67 19.37 2.33 1.30
CA GLY A 67 18.33 3.32 1.19
C GLY A 67 16.92 2.77 1.38
N ASN A 68 16.02 3.66 1.79
CA ASN A 68 14.61 3.34 1.98
C ASN A 68 13.90 3.24 0.63
N GLY A 69 12.86 2.42 0.53
CA GLY A 69 12.05 2.24 -0.68
C GLY A 69 11.98 0.81 -1.21
N ALA A 70 12.76 -0.12 -0.65
CA ALA A 70 12.60 -1.54 -0.97
C ALA A 70 11.23 -2.02 -0.45
N MET A 71 10.55 -2.88 -1.22
CA MET A 71 9.29 -3.47 -0.79
C MET A 71 9.47 -4.23 0.53
N ALA A 72 8.46 -4.20 1.39
CA ALA A 72 8.38 -5.09 2.54
C ALA A 72 8.52 -6.56 2.12
N GLU A 73 8.97 -7.42 3.03
CA GLU A 73 9.09 -8.84 2.72
C GLU A 73 7.70 -9.46 2.44
N PRO A 74 7.60 -10.41 1.50
CA PRO A 74 6.31 -11.05 1.18
C PRO A 74 5.62 -11.64 2.41
N SER A 75 6.38 -12.17 3.38
CA SER A 75 5.85 -12.69 4.65
C SER A 75 5.25 -11.60 5.54
N GLU A 76 5.81 -10.40 5.54
CA GLU A 76 5.29 -9.24 6.27
C GLU A 76 4.00 -8.73 5.63
N ILE A 77 3.96 -8.69 4.30
CA ILE A 77 2.75 -8.32 3.54
C ILE A 77 1.63 -9.33 3.82
N ASP A 78 1.92 -10.63 3.70
CA ASP A 78 0.97 -11.71 3.98
C ASP A 78 0.42 -11.64 5.41
N THR A 79 1.31 -11.47 6.39
CA THR A 79 0.93 -11.35 7.80
C THR A 79 0.02 -10.15 8.04
N THR A 80 0.37 -8.99 7.47
CA THR A 80 -0.39 -7.74 7.61
C THR A 80 -1.80 -7.90 7.07
N VAL A 81 -1.94 -8.43 5.85
CA VAL A 81 -3.25 -8.64 5.21
C VAL A 81 -4.08 -9.65 5.98
N ARG A 82 -3.50 -10.79 6.40
CA ARG A 82 -4.21 -11.82 7.17
C ARG A 82 -4.74 -11.29 8.49
N LEU A 83 -3.94 -10.52 9.23
CA LEU A 83 -4.37 -9.95 10.51
C LEU A 83 -5.49 -8.93 10.33
N ALA A 84 -5.44 -8.10 9.29
CA ALA A 84 -6.48 -7.13 9.01
C ALA A 84 -7.81 -7.80 8.61
N CYS A 85 -7.78 -8.83 7.76
CA CYS A 85 -8.98 -9.58 7.37
C CYS A 85 -9.62 -10.29 8.58
N LYS A 86 -8.82 -10.88 9.48
CA LYS A 86 -9.34 -11.53 10.70
C LYS A 86 -10.08 -10.54 11.62
N ARG A 87 -9.57 -9.32 11.77
CA ARG A 87 -10.22 -8.27 12.58
C ARG A 87 -11.59 -7.89 12.04
N GLN A 88 -11.75 -7.84 10.72
CA GLN A 88 -13.04 -7.57 10.10
C GLN A 88 -14.05 -8.68 10.42
N THR A 89 -13.66 -9.95 10.29
CA THR A 89 -14.55 -11.09 10.61
C THR A 89 -15.06 -11.07 12.06
N LEU A 90 -14.20 -10.72 13.02
CA LEU A 90 -14.58 -10.64 14.44
C LEU A 90 -15.59 -9.51 14.70
N ASN A 91 -15.41 -8.35 14.05
CA ASN A 91 -16.30 -7.21 14.21
C ASN A 91 -17.68 -7.47 13.60
N THR A 92 -17.76 -8.17 12.47
CA THR A 92 -19.04 -8.54 11.84
C THR A 92 -19.81 -9.56 12.68
N ASN A 93 -19.12 -10.50 13.33
CA ASN A 93 -19.74 -11.55 14.15
C ASN A 93 -20.15 -11.08 15.56
N SER A 94 -19.71 -9.90 16.00
CA SER A 94 -20.10 -9.31 17.29
C SER A 94 -21.35 -8.41 17.19
N SER A 95 -21.87 -8.26 15.97
CA SER A 95 -22.98 -7.36 15.63
C SER A 95 -24.27 -8.12 15.26
N LEU A 96 -24.30 -9.44 15.49
CA LEU A 96 -25.45 -10.35 15.36
C LEU A 96 -25.76 -10.94 16.74
#